data_AF-A0A352YXY1-F1
#
_entry.id   AF-A0A352YXY1-F1
#
_cell.length_a   1.000
_cell.length_b   1.000
_cell.length_c   1.000
_cell.angle_alpha   90.00
_cell.angle_beta   90.00
_cell.angle_gamma   90.00
#
_symmetry.space_group_name_H-M   'P 1'
#
loop_
_entity.id
_entity.type
_entity.pdbx_description
1 polymer ?
#
loop_
_entity_poly.entity_id
_entity_poly.type
_entity_poly.pdbx_seq_one_letter_code
_entity_poly.pdbx_strand_id
1 'polypeptide(L)'
;MNYPDYFKVLGLNTDATIADIKKAYRNKARMFHPDLNHSPEAKDKFILATEAYEFLIANFDRLNNDNAFSVALEEWKRYRQDRSRQRAQAYAQASYMQFRNSRFYKTTRMFDLTRIIFGLSLSVIIIIYTILGFITRVKYPVPEYGNPVIVFIMLLLLGTIFLVISLVYLKVYLETSRKHRKSG
;
A
#
# COMPACT_ATOMS: atom_id res chain seq x y z
N MET A 1 -14.18 -23.89 -10.45
CA MET A 1 -12.94 -23.12 -10.24
C MET A 1 -11.80 -24.09 -10.02
N ASN A 2 -10.81 -23.99 -10.90
CA ASN A 2 -9.53 -24.70 -10.86
C ASN A 2 -8.43 -23.77 -10.30
N TYR A 3 -7.23 -24.31 -10.07
CA TYR A 3 -6.06 -23.57 -9.56
C TYR A 3 -5.85 -22.18 -10.20
N PRO A 4 -5.81 -22.06 -11.55
CA PRO A 4 -5.55 -20.77 -12.19
C PRO A 4 -6.72 -19.80 -12.02
N ASP A 5 -7.94 -20.29 -11.74
CA ASP A 5 -9.12 -19.45 -11.64
C ASP A 5 -9.07 -18.57 -10.40
N TYR A 6 -8.48 -19.04 -9.29
CA TYR A 6 -8.31 -18.23 -8.09
C TYR A 6 -7.33 -17.06 -8.32
N PHE A 7 -6.24 -17.30 -9.05
CA PHE A 7 -5.34 -16.24 -9.48
C PHE A 7 -6.02 -15.29 -10.46
N LYS A 8 -6.79 -15.80 -11.43
CA LYS A 8 -7.56 -14.99 -12.39
C LYS A 8 -8.61 -14.12 -11.73
N VAL A 9 -9.30 -14.60 -10.68
CA VAL A 9 -10.26 -13.79 -9.90
C VAL A 9 -9.59 -12.55 -9.31
N LEU A 10 -8.35 -12.70 -8.83
CA LEU A 10 -7.55 -11.58 -8.35
C LEU A 10 -6.89 -10.78 -9.49
N GLY A 11 -6.85 -11.31 -10.72
CA GLY A 11 -6.19 -10.71 -11.87
C GLY A 11 -4.67 -10.91 -11.86
N LEU A 12 -4.23 -12.07 -11.38
CA LEU A 12 -2.83 -12.45 -11.25
C LEU A 12 -2.50 -13.67 -12.10
N ASN A 13 -1.21 -13.83 -12.42
CA ASN A 13 -0.67 -15.06 -12.98
C ASN A 13 -0.38 -16.08 -11.86
N THR A 14 -0.25 -17.36 -12.23
CA THR A 14 0.05 -18.46 -11.30
C THR A 14 1.41 -18.32 -10.61
N ASP A 15 2.32 -17.54 -11.19
CA ASP A 15 3.66 -17.27 -10.63
C ASP A 15 3.67 -16.07 -9.65
N ALA A 16 2.50 -15.55 -9.31
CA ALA A 16 2.37 -14.37 -8.45
C ALA A 16 2.80 -14.67 -7.01
N THR A 17 3.54 -13.74 -6.42
CA THR A 17 4.01 -13.88 -5.04
C THR A 17 2.88 -13.63 -4.03
N ILE A 18 3.08 -14.04 -2.77
CA ILE A 18 2.17 -13.69 -1.66
C ILE A 18 1.93 -12.16 -1.58
N ALA A 19 2.96 -11.36 -1.87
CA ALA A 19 2.85 -9.90 -1.87
C ALA A 19 1.90 -9.40 -2.96
N ASP A 20 1.94 -10.02 -4.14
CA ASP A 20 1.07 -9.71 -5.27
C ASP A 20 -0.37 -10.12 -4.99
N ILE A 21 -0.59 -11.32 -4.42
CA ILE A 21 -1.90 -11.82 -3.98
C ILE A 21 -2.54 -10.83 -2.99
N LYS A 22 -1.78 -10.38 -1.99
CA LYS A 22 -2.24 -9.38 -1.01
C LYS A 22 -2.52 -8.02 -1.64
N LYS A 23 -1.72 -7.60 -2.62
CA LYS A 23 -1.91 -6.32 -3.32
C LYS A 23 -3.17 -6.36 -4.21
N ALA A 24 -3.35 -7.42 -4.98
CA ALA A 24 -4.49 -7.61 -5.86
C ALA A 24 -5.80 -7.69 -5.09
N TYR A 25 -5.83 -8.48 -4.00
CA TYR A 25 -7.00 -8.56 -3.12
C TYR A 25 -7.40 -7.20 -2.56
N ARG A 26 -6.46 -6.40 -2.06
CA ARG A 26 -6.73 -5.05 -1.55
C ARG A 26 -7.38 -4.14 -2.59
N ASN A 27 -6.90 -4.21 -3.84
CA ASN A 27 -7.47 -3.42 -4.93
C ASN A 27 -8.90 -3.87 -5.26
N LYS A 28 -9.14 -5.18 -5.38
CA LYS A 28 -10.45 -5.76 -5.67
C LYS A 28 -11.45 -5.51 -4.53
N ALA A 29 -11.02 -5.68 -3.28
CA ALA A 29 -11.83 -5.42 -2.09
C ALA A 29 -12.30 -3.96 -2.02
N ARG A 30 -11.46 -3.00 -2.42
CA ARG A 30 -11.84 -1.58 -2.51
C ARG A 30 -12.83 -1.32 -3.65
N MET A 31 -12.62 -1.93 -4.81
CA MET A 31 -13.46 -1.73 -6.01
C MET A 31 -14.87 -2.33 -5.86
N PHE A 32 -14.99 -3.43 -5.12
CA PHE A 32 -16.25 -4.13 -4.91
C PHE A 32 -16.86 -3.87 -3.53
N HIS A 33 -16.34 -2.89 -2.80
CA HIS A 33 -16.87 -2.54 -1.49
C HIS A 33 -18.30 -1.98 -1.63
N PRO A 34 -19.26 -2.39 -0.78
CA PRO A 34 -20.65 -1.92 -0.84
C PRO A 34 -20.79 -0.40 -0.70
N ASP A 35 -19.86 0.28 -0.01
CA ASP A 35 -19.86 1.74 0.10
C ASP A 35 -19.44 2.46 -1.20
N LEU A 36 -18.67 1.80 -2.07
CA LEU A 36 -18.18 2.39 -3.32
C LEU A 36 -18.94 1.85 -4.54
N ASN A 37 -19.52 0.66 -4.44
CA ASN A 37 -20.15 -0.04 -5.53
C ASN A 37 -21.46 -0.68 -5.07
N HIS A 38 -22.57 -0.07 -5.47
CA HIS A 38 -23.93 -0.52 -5.15
C HIS A 38 -24.48 -1.53 -6.17
N SER A 39 -23.67 -2.01 -7.12
CA SER A 39 -24.12 -3.03 -8.07
C SER A 39 -24.42 -4.35 -7.34
N PRO A 40 -25.52 -5.04 -7.67
CA PRO A 40 -25.82 -6.35 -7.11
C PRO A 40 -24.70 -7.37 -7.40
N GLU A 41 -23.99 -7.22 -8.50
CA GLU A 41 -22.84 -8.07 -8.87
C GLU A 41 -21.58 -7.77 -8.06
N ALA A 42 -21.45 -6.60 -7.46
CA ALA A 42 -20.28 -6.21 -6.68
C ALA A 42 -20.13 -7.12 -5.45
N LYS A 43 -21.25 -7.49 -4.85
CA LYS A 43 -21.30 -8.43 -3.73
C LYS A 43 -20.70 -9.78 -4.10
N ASP A 44 -21.14 -10.35 -5.22
CA ASP A 44 -20.66 -11.66 -5.67
C ASP A 44 -19.17 -11.61 -6.05
N LYS A 45 -18.75 -10.54 -6.72
CA LYS A 45 -17.34 -10.31 -7.06
C LYS A 45 -16.46 -10.12 -5.82
N PHE A 46 -16.97 -9.45 -4.78
CA PHE A 46 -16.28 -9.29 -3.51
C PHE A 46 -16.11 -10.63 -2.77
N ILE A 47 -17.18 -11.43 -2.71
CA ILE A 47 -17.16 -12.77 -2.10
C ILE A 47 -16.14 -13.65 -2.82
N LEU A 48 -16.18 -13.68 -4.16
CA LEU A 48 -15.23 -14.45 -4.96
C LEU A 48 -13.78 -13.99 -4.75
N ALA A 49 -13.53 -12.67 -4.72
CA ALA A 49 -12.20 -12.13 -4.48
C ALA A 49 -11.66 -12.48 -3.08
N THR A 50 -12.55 -12.46 -2.08
CA THR A 50 -12.19 -12.82 -0.70
C THR A 50 -11.89 -14.30 -0.58
N GLU A 51 -12.71 -15.15 -1.21
CA GLU A 51 -12.50 -16.59 -1.23
C GLU A 51 -11.19 -16.96 -1.93
N ALA A 52 -10.90 -16.33 -3.08
CA ALA A 52 -9.66 -16.54 -3.80
C ALA A 52 -8.45 -16.16 -2.94
N TYR A 53 -8.52 -15.02 -2.26
CA TYR A 53 -7.47 -14.58 -1.37
C TYR A 53 -7.25 -15.55 -0.19
N GLU A 54 -8.31 -15.95 0.51
CA GLU A 54 -8.22 -16.86 1.66
C GLU A 54 -7.62 -18.22 1.26
N PHE A 55 -8.11 -18.79 0.16
CA PHE A 55 -7.63 -20.07 -0.33
C PHE A 55 -6.14 -20.00 -0.72
N LEU A 56 -5.75 -18.97 -1.49
CA LEU A 56 -4.38 -18.81 -1.96
C LEU A 56 -3.40 -18.56 -0.81
N ILE A 57 -3.80 -17.80 0.23
CA ILE A 57 -2.96 -17.56 1.39
C ILE A 57 -2.82 -18.80 2.27
N ALA A 58 -3.92 -19.54 2.50
CA ALA A 58 -3.89 -20.73 3.34
C ALA A 58 -3.08 -21.87 2.72
N ASN A 59 -3.06 -21.95 1.38
CA ASN A 59 -2.46 -23.06 0.68
C ASN A 59 -1.19 -22.70 -0.08
N PHE A 60 -0.70 -21.45 -0.04
CA PHE A 60 0.40 -20.95 -0.89
C PHE A 60 1.59 -21.92 -0.99
N ASP A 61 2.05 -22.44 0.16
CA ASP A 61 3.20 -23.35 0.21
C ASP A 61 2.89 -24.75 -0.37
N ARG A 62 1.62 -25.15 -0.33
CA ARG A 62 1.11 -26.42 -0.88
C ARG A 62 0.77 -26.33 -2.36
N LEU A 63 0.69 -25.12 -2.93
CA LEU A 63 0.35 -24.88 -4.35
C LEU A 63 1.47 -25.34 -5.31
N ASN A 64 2.69 -25.52 -4.82
CA ASN A 64 3.81 -26.02 -5.63
C ASN A 64 3.72 -27.53 -5.93
N ASN A 65 2.76 -28.26 -5.35
CA ASN A 65 2.58 -29.69 -5.55
C ASN A 65 1.14 -30.00 -6.02
N ASP A 66 1.02 -30.49 -7.25
CA ASP A 66 -0.27 -30.73 -7.92
C ASP A 66 -1.18 -31.72 -7.14
N ASN A 67 -0.60 -32.73 -6.50
CA ASN A 67 -1.36 -33.72 -5.72
C ASN A 67 -1.84 -33.14 -4.38
N ALA A 68 -1.09 -32.22 -3.78
CA ALA A 68 -1.51 -31.54 -2.55
C ALA A 68 -2.61 -30.49 -2.82
N PHE A 69 -2.61 -29.91 -4.03
CA PHE A 69 -3.61 -28.92 -4.43
C PHE A 69 -5.01 -29.52 -4.54
N SER A 70 -5.18 -30.64 -5.23
CA SER A 70 -6.50 -31.26 -5.45
C SER A 70 -7.16 -31.64 -4.12
N VAL A 71 -6.37 -32.19 -3.20
CA VAL A 71 -6.78 -32.51 -1.83
C VAL A 71 -7.19 -31.25 -1.05
N ALA A 72 -6.34 -30.21 -1.05
CA ALA A 72 -6.64 -28.94 -0.39
C ALA A 72 -7.89 -28.26 -0.97
N LEU A 73 -8.12 -28.37 -2.28
CA LEU A 73 -9.28 -27.83 -2.95
C LEU A 73 -10.57 -28.57 -2.56
N GLU A 74 -10.55 -29.90 -2.48
CA GLU A 74 -11.69 -30.69 -2.01
C GLU A 74 -12.03 -30.41 -0.54
N GLU A 75 -11.02 -30.36 0.33
CA GLU A 75 -11.18 -29.98 1.74
C GLU A 75 -11.78 -28.58 1.88
N TRP A 76 -11.27 -27.62 1.10
CA TRP A 76 -11.77 -26.25 1.10
C TRP A 76 -13.22 -26.15 0.59
N LYS A 77 -13.58 -26.94 -0.43
CA LYS A 77 -14.96 -27.02 -0.94
C LYS A 77 -15.90 -27.62 0.11
N ARG A 78 -15.51 -28.70 0.79
CA ARG A 78 -16.28 -29.30 1.88
C ARG A 78 -16.49 -28.31 3.03
N TYR A 79 -15.41 -27.66 3.48
CA TYR A 79 -15.47 -26.62 4.50
C TYR A 79 -16.36 -25.43 4.13
N ARG A 80 -16.45 -25.08 2.84
CA ARG A 80 -17.35 -24.01 2.36
C ARG A 80 -18.81 -24.43 2.32
N GLN A 81 -19.11 -25.67 1.93
CA GLN A 81 -20.49 -26.15 1.84
C GLN A 81 -21.21 -26.06 3.20
N ASP A 82 -20.51 -26.36 4.30
CA ASP A 82 -21.08 -26.35 5.64
C ASP A 82 -21.33 -24.93 6.21
N ARG A 83 -20.62 -23.89 5.73
CA ARG A 83 -20.70 -22.51 6.28
C ARG A 83 -21.31 -21.46 5.35
N SER A 84 -21.71 -21.85 4.14
CA SER A 84 -22.13 -20.97 3.05
C SER A 84 -23.24 -19.96 3.43
N ARG A 85 -24.25 -20.35 4.22
CA ARG A 85 -25.39 -19.46 4.55
C ARG A 85 -25.11 -18.48 5.69
N GLN A 86 -24.43 -18.91 6.74
CA GLN A 86 -24.17 -18.05 7.91
C GLN A 86 -23.07 -17.01 7.64
N ARG A 87 -22.10 -17.34 6.78
CA ARG A 87 -21.01 -16.43 6.41
C ARG A 87 -21.48 -15.32 5.47
N ALA A 88 -22.34 -15.59 4.50
CA ALA A 88 -22.76 -14.55 3.55
C ALA A 88 -23.46 -13.35 4.25
N GLN A 89 -24.17 -13.59 5.36
CA GLN A 89 -24.82 -12.54 6.16
C GLN A 89 -23.87 -11.90 7.17
N ALA A 90 -23.00 -12.68 7.84
CA ALA A 90 -21.99 -12.14 8.76
C ALA A 90 -20.90 -11.32 8.02
N TYR A 91 -20.52 -11.68 6.80
CA TYR A 91 -19.51 -10.98 6.00
C TYR A 91 -19.97 -9.61 5.51
N ALA A 92 -21.28 -9.41 5.26
CA ALA A 92 -21.82 -8.11 4.88
C ALA A 92 -21.71 -7.08 6.02
N GLN A 93 -21.68 -7.53 7.28
CA GLN A 93 -21.65 -6.66 8.46
C GLN A 93 -20.29 -6.63 9.19
N ALA A 94 -19.51 -7.71 9.18
CA ALA A 94 -18.26 -7.80 9.94
C ALA A 94 -16.99 -7.38 9.16
N SER A 95 -17.01 -7.44 7.82
CA SER A 95 -15.80 -7.33 6.99
C SER A 95 -15.19 -5.91 6.94
N TYR A 96 -16.01 -4.85 6.99
CA TYR A 96 -15.50 -3.47 6.93
C TYR A 96 -14.85 -2.99 8.24
N MET A 97 -15.52 -3.22 9.38
CA MET A 97 -15.09 -2.70 10.68
C MET A 97 -13.81 -3.39 11.21
N GLN A 98 -13.59 -4.67 10.91
CA GLN A 98 -12.37 -5.39 11.30
C GLN A 98 -11.18 -5.14 10.36
N PHE A 99 -11.40 -4.88 9.07
CA PHE A 99 -10.33 -4.65 8.10
C PHE A 99 -9.56 -3.34 8.37
N ARG A 100 -10.26 -2.27 8.79
CA ARG A 100 -9.66 -0.98 9.18
C ARG A 100 -8.69 -1.09 10.38
N ASN A 101 -8.89 -2.08 11.26
CA ASN A 101 -8.14 -2.21 12.51
C ASN A 101 -7.01 -3.25 12.47
N SER A 102 -6.85 -4.01 11.37
CA SER A 102 -5.78 -5.01 11.25
C SER A 102 -4.38 -4.36 11.11
N ARG A 103 -3.33 -5.01 11.66
CA ARG A 103 -1.92 -4.58 11.53
C ARG A 103 -1.46 -4.40 10.07
N PHE A 104 -2.18 -4.97 9.10
CA PHE A 104 -1.89 -4.93 7.67
C PHE A 104 -2.20 -3.60 6.96
N TYR A 105 -3.09 -2.76 7.52
CA TYR A 105 -3.36 -1.40 7.01
C TYR A 105 -2.42 -0.36 7.64
N LYS A 106 -1.98 -0.59 8.89
CA LYS A 106 -1.05 0.29 9.60
C LYS A 106 0.36 0.27 9.00
N THR A 107 0.80 -0.85 8.40
CA THR A 107 2.16 -0.95 7.82
C THR A 107 2.34 -0.01 6.62
N THR A 108 1.34 0.12 5.75
CA THR A 108 1.36 1.11 4.65
C THR A 108 1.42 2.55 5.18
N ARG A 109 0.71 2.84 6.27
CA ARG A 109 0.72 4.17 6.93
C ARG A 109 2.07 4.51 7.58
N MET A 110 2.79 3.52 8.08
CA MET A 110 4.16 3.70 8.60
C MET A 110 5.13 4.02 7.45
N PHE A 111 5.00 3.36 6.30
CA PHE A 111 5.84 3.69 5.14
C PHE A 111 5.62 5.11 4.63
N ASP A 112 4.38 5.62 4.68
CA ASP A 112 4.08 6.99 4.28
C ASP A 112 4.70 8.02 5.24
N LEU A 113 4.58 7.82 6.55
CA LEU A 113 5.20 8.72 7.54
C LEU A 113 6.73 8.66 7.46
N THR A 114 7.30 7.47 7.35
CA THR A 114 8.76 7.28 7.23
C THR A 114 9.30 7.99 5.99
N ARG A 115 8.63 7.86 4.82
CA ARG A 115 9.03 8.58 3.60
C ARG A 115 8.99 10.10 3.76
N ILE A 116 7.97 10.64 4.42
CA ILE A 116 7.85 12.08 4.71
C ILE A 116 9.00 12.56 5.60
N ILE A 117 9.30 11.83 6.67
CA ILE A 117 10.39 12.17 7.59
C ILE A 117 11.74 12.14 6.85
N PHE A 118 12.01 11.09 6.07
CA PHE A 118 13.24 11.02 5.27
C PHE A 118 13.35 12.18 4.27
N GLY A 119 12.25 12.55 3.59
CA GLY A 119 12.24 13.67 2.65
C GLY A 119 12.49 15.03 3.32
N LEU A 120 11.91 15.27 4.50
CA LEU A 120 12.17 16.47 5.30
C LEU A 120 13.63 16.53 5.77
N SER A 121 14.15 15.43 6.32
CA SER A 121 15.54 15.36 6.78
C SER A 121 16.52 15.60 5.64
N LEU A 122 16.31 14.99 4.47
CA LEU A 122 17.17 15.18 3.29
C LEU A 122 17.15 16.62 2.79
N SER A 123 15.97 17.25 2.74
CA SER A 123 15.83 18.66 2.34
C SER A 123 16.60 19.59 3.28
N VAL A 124 16.46 19.40 4.60
CA VAL A 124 17.18 20.19 5.62
C VAL A 124 18.69 20.00 5.47
N ILE A 125 19.15 18.77 5.28
CA ILE A 125 20.58 18.45 5.05
C ILE A 125 21.10 19.18 3.81
N ILE A 126 20.39 19.12 2.67
CA ILE A 126 20.77 19.79 1.43
C ILE A 126 20.87 21.31 1.63
N ILE A 127 19.88 21.92 2.30
CA ILE A 127 19.88 23.36 2.57
C ILE A 127 21.06 23.76 3.45
N ILE A 128 21.33 23.00 4.53
CA ILE A 128 22.46 23.26 5.43
C ILE A 128 23.79 23.15 4.68
N TYR A 129 24.02 22.07 3.93
CA TYR A 129 25.25 21.91 3.15
C TYR A 129 25.41 22.99 2.08
N THR A 130 24.31 23.44 1.47
CA THR A 130 24.33 24.53 0.48
C THR A 130 24.74 25.85 1.12
N ILE A 131 24.20 26.20 2.29
CA ILE A 131 24.55 27.42 3.02
C ILE A 131 26.00 27.38 3.50
N LEU A 132 26.42 26.28 4.14
CA LEU A 132 27.80 26.10 4.61
C LEU A 132 28.79 26.13 3.45
N GLY A 133 28.48 25.43 2.35
CA GLY A 133 29.29 25.40 1.14
C GLY A 133 29.44 26.77 0.49
N PHE A 134 28.41 27.61 0.52
CA PHE A 134 28.50 28.98 0.04
C PHE A 134 29.38 29.86 0.94
N ILE A 135 29.23 29.76 2.27
CA ILE A 135 30.05 30.50 3.23
C ILE A 135 31.52 30.15 3.07
N THR A 136 31.87 28.85 2.99
CA THR A 136 33.25 28.41 2.81
C THR A 136 33.81 28.88 1.48
N ARG A 137 33.00 28.88 0.42
CA ARG A 137 33.40 29.31 -0.91
C ARG A 137 33.62 30.82 -1.03
N VAL A 138 32.87 31.64 -0.29
CA VAL A 138 33.10 33.09 -0.19
C VAL A 138 34.36 33.39 0.65
N LYS A 139 34.58 32.62 1.73
CA LYS A 139 35.74 32.80 2.63
C LYS A 139 37.06 32.33 2.01
N TYR A 140 37.03 31.27 1.20
CA TYR A 140 38.19 30.68 0.53
C TYR A 140 37.94 30.61 -0.99
N PRO A 141 38.09 31.73 -1.71
CA PRO A 141 37.85 31.77 -3.15
C PRO A 141 38.91 30.94 -3.90
N VAL A 142 38.45 30.04 -4.77
CA VAL A 142 39.31 29.14 -5.54
C VAL A 142 39.36 29.65 -6.99
N PRO A 143 40.53 30.04 -7.54
CA PRO A 143 40.63 30.81 -8.79
C PRO A 143 40.01 30.15 -10.03
N GLU A 144 39.98 28.81 -10.08
CA GLU A 144 39.57 28.04 -11.25
C GLU A 144 38.06 27.87 -11.43
N TYR A 145 37.24 28.12 -10.39
CA TYR A 145 35.79 28.01 -10.52
C TYR A 145 35.15 29.39 -10.40
N GLY A 146 34.28 29.70 -11.35
CA GLY A 146 33.59 30.99 -11.48
C GLY A 146 32.65 31.34 -10.32
N ASN A 147 31.73 32.28 -10.57
CA ASN A 147 30.88 32.84 -9.52
C ASN A 147 30.03 31.75 -8.80
N PRO A 148 30.22 31.54 -7.49
CA PRO A 148 29.56 30.46 -6.76
C PRO A 148 28.06 30.68 -6.54
N VAL A 149 27.55 31.89 -6.84
CA VAL A 149 26.14 32.27 -6.65
C VAL A 149 25.20 31.41 -7.49
N ILE A 150 25.58 31.04 -8.71
CA ILE A 150 24.70 30.24 -9.60
C ILE A 150 24.47 28.84 -9.01
N VAL A 151 25.55 28.17 -8.60
CA VAL A 151 25.48 26.82 -7.99
C VAL A 151 24.72 26.88 -6.66
N PHE A 152 24.95 27.94 -5.87
CA PHE A 152 24.21 28.18 -4.64
C PHE A 152 22.70 28.29 -4.87
N ILE A 153 22.27 29.13 -5.83
CA ILE A 153 20.84 29.31 -6.16
C ILE A 153 20.23 27.98 -6.63
N MET A 154 20.93 27.22 -7.48
CA MET A 154 20.44 25.95 -8.01
C MET A 154 20.21 24.90 -6.91
N LEU A 155 21.18 24.73 -6.01
CA LEU A 155 21.08 23.76 -4.90
C LEU A 155 20.07 24.21 -3.84
N LEU A 156 19.96 25.51 -3.60
CA LEU A 156 18.96 26.07 -2.69
C LEU A 156 17.54 25.84 -3.24
N LEU A 157 17.32 26.09 -4.53
CA LEU A 157 16.06 25.77 -5.21
C LEU A 157 15.74 24.28 -5.09
N LEU A 158 16.69 23.39 -5.35
CA LEU A 158 16.50 21.95 -5.21
C LEU A 158 16.07 21.58 -3.77
N GLY A 159 16.78 22.10 -2.76
CA GLY A 159 16.42 21.89 -1.35
C GLY A 159 15.02 22.37 -1.01
N THR A 160 14.62 23.55 -1.51
CA THR A 160 13.28 24.11 -1.30
C THR A 160 12.18 23.32 -2.00
N ILE A 161 12.42 22.80 -3.20
CA ILE A 161 11.46 21.93 -3.92
C ILE A 161 11.18 20.66 -3.09
N PHE A 162 12.23 20.00 -2.60
CA PHE A 162 12.07 18.83 -1.72
C PHE A 162 11.35 19.17 -0.42
N LEU A 163 11.60 20.36 0.16
CA LEU A 163 10.91 20.84 1.36
C LEU A 163 9.40 21.00 1.10
N VAL A 164 9.04 21.70 0.02
CA VAL A 164 7.65 21.99 -0.37
C VAL A 164 6.90 20.69 -0.63
N ILE A 165 7.48 19.77 -1.39
CA ILE A 165 6.89 18.45 -1.65
C ILE A 165 6.64 17.73 -0.33
N SER A 166 7.64 17.68 0.55
CA SER A 166 7.50 16.98 1.83
C SER A 166 6.43 17.60 2.74
N LEU A 167 6.32 18.95 2.75
CA LEU A 167 5.27 19.67 3.48
C LEU A 167 3.87 19.41 2.92
N VAL A 168 3.71 19.31 1.60
CA VAL A 168 2.43 18.93 0.97
C VAL A 168 2.01 17.53 1.41
N TYR A 169 2.92 16.56 1.36
CA TYR A 169 2.64 15.20 1.84
C TYR A 169 2.33 15.16 3.34
N LEU A 170 3.05 15.95 4.15
CA LEU A 170 2.78 16.10 5.57
C LEU A 170 1.37 16.66 5.83
N LYS A 171 0.95 17.68 5.07
CA LYS A 171 -0.38 18.28 5.20
C LYS A 171 -1.48 17.24 4.89
N VAL A 172 -1.34 16.52 3.78
CA VAL A 172 -2.27 15.43 3.39
C VAL A 172 -2.33 14.35 4.48
N TYR A 173 -1.18 13.98 5.05
CA TYR A 173 -1.11 13.01 6.14
C TYR A 173 -1.85 13.49 7.40
N LEU A 174 -1.68 14.77 7.78
CA LEU A 174 -2.34 15.38 8.95
C LEU A 174 -3.85 15.51 8.76
N GLU A 175 -4.30 15.93 7.57
CA GLU A 175 -5.73 16.06 7.24
C GLU A 175 -6.43 14.70 7.30
N THR A 176 -5.81 13.67 6.70
CA THR A 176 -6.32 12.29 6.75
C THR A 176 -6.36 11.77 8.19
N SER A 177 -5.35 12.12 9.01
CA SER A 177 -5.28 11.71 10.41
C SER A 177 -6.31 12.41 11.31
N ARG A 178 -6.63 13.68 11.06
CA ARG A 178 -7.67 14.43 11.80
C ARG A 178 -9.08 13.91 11.53
N LYS A 179 -9.38 13.56 10.26
CA LYS A 179 -10.71 13.06 9.87
C LYS A 179 -11.06 11.75 10.60
N HIS A 180 -10.07 10.90 10.83
CA HIS A 180 -10.23 9.67 11.60
C HIS A 180 -10.42 9.86 13.11
N ARG A 181 -9.95 10.97 13.69
CA ARG A 181 -10.08 11.26 15.13
C ARG A 181 -11.44 11.87 15.50
N LYS A 182 -12.22 12.32 14.51
CA LYS A 182 -13.59 12.86 14.69
C LYS A 182 -14.69 11.83 14.43
N SER A 183 -14.35 10.64 13.93
CA SER A 183 -15.30 9.60 13.50
C SER A 183 -15.23 8.32 14.34
N GLY A 184 -14.66 8.38 15.55
CA GLY A 184 -14.57 7.31 16.52
C GLY A 184 -14.64 7.91 17.92
#